data_AF-A0A0Q3EPD6-F1
#
_entry.id   AF-A0A0Q3EPD6-F1
#
_cell.length_a   1.000
_cell.length_b   1.000
_cell.length_c   1.000
_cell.angle_alpha   90.00
_cell.angle_beta   90.00
_cell.angle_gamma   90.00
#
_symmetry.space_group_name_H-M   'P 1'
#
loop_
_entity.id
_entity.type
_entity.pdbx_description
1 polymer ?
#
loop_
_entity_poly.entity_id
_entity_poly.type
_entity_poly.pdbx_seq_one_letter_code
_entity_poly.pdbx_strand_id
1 'polypeptide(L)'
;MTDQQQQQDAEGFAPVERLSYEQAREELMGIVSRLESGASSLEESLRLWERGEALAQRCEQWLDGARERLDAAKARRADAARD
;
A
#
# COMPACT_ATOMS: atom_id res chain seq x y z
N MET A 1 19.36 -11.07 20.01
CA MET A 1 18.43 -11.43 18.92
C MET A 1 17.78 -10.20 18.27
N THR A 2 17.82 -9.02 18.90
CA THR A 2 17.17 -7.78 18.41
C THR A 2 17.98 -6.97 17.40
N ASP A 3 19.29 -7.23 17.27
CA ASP A 3 20.20 -6.51 16.36
C ASP A 3 20.01 -6.87 14.88
N GLN A 4 19.72 -8.14 14.56
CA GLN A 4 19.56 -8.57 13.16
C GLN A 4 18.23 -8.10 12.52
N GLN A 5 17.21 -7.84 13.34
CA GLN A 5 15.93 -7.32 12.83
C GLN A 5 16.02 -5.85 12.44
N GLN A 6 16.86 -5.06 13.15
CA GLN A 6 17.07 -3.62 12.89
C GLN A 6 17.86 -3.37 11.59
N GLN A 7 18.68 -4.33 11.14
CA GLN A 7 19.48 -4.18 9.91
C GLN A 7 18.73 -4.48 8.62
N GLN A 8 17.65 -5.27 8.66
CA GLN A 8 16.82 -5.52 7.47
C GLN A 8 15.99 -4.31 7.05
N ASP A 9 15.82 -3.33 7.96
CA ASP A 9 15.01 -2.12 7.73
C ASP A 9 15.78 -1.01 7.00
N ALA A 10 17.09 -1.16 6.86
CA ALA A 10 17.99 -0.21 6.23
C ALA A 10 18.16 -0.43 4.71
N GLU A 11 17.78 -1.60 4.18
CA GLU A 11 17.73 -1.82 2.73
C GLU A 11 16.47 -1.16 2.17
N GLY A 12 16.69 -0.15 1.31
CA GLY A 12 15.65 0.79 0.87
C GLY A 12 14.41 0.11 0.28
N PHE A 13 13.25 0.69 0.57
CA PHE A 13 11.98 0.17 0.09
C PHE A 13 11.93 0.06 -1.44
N ALA A 14 11.30 -1.00 -1.95
CA ALA A 14 11.02 -1.12 -3.38
C ALA A 14 10.10 0.04 -3.85
N PRO A 15 10.26 0.57 -5.08
CA PRO A 15 9.37 1.59 -5.62
C PRO A 15 7.90 1.16 -5.56
N VAL A 16 7.01 1.97 -4.96
CA VAL A 16 5.60 1.62 -4.72
C VAL A 16 4.83 1.33 -6.01
N GLU A 17 5.24 1.94 -7.11
CA GLU A 17 4.63 1.80 -8.43
C GLU A 17 4.74 0.37 -8.96
N ARG A 18 5.74 -0.39 -8.48
CA ARG A 18 5.98 -1.79 -8.87
C ARG A 18 5.22 -2.79 -8.02
N LEU A 19 4.56 -2.34 -6.94
CA LEU A 19 3.87 -3.24 -6.03
C LEU A 19 2.48 -3.61 -6.55
N SER A 20 2.12 -4.88 -6.35
CA SER A 20 0.73 -5.32 -6.40
C SER A 20 -0.06 -4.75 -5.21
N TYR A 21 -1.39 -4.80 -5.28
CA TYR A 21 -2.25 -4.37 -4.17
C TYR A 21 -1.94 -5.15 -2.88
N GLU A 22 -1.79 -6.48 -2.97
CA GLU A 22 -1.55 -7.33 -1.81
C GLU A 22 -0.20 -7.04 -1.16
N GLN A 23 0.85 -6.85 -1.98
CA GLN A 23 2.18 -6.48 -1.49
C GLN A 23 2.17 -5.11 -0.82
N ALA A 24 1.54 -4.11 -1.45
CA ALA A 24 1.45 -2.77 -0.88
C ALA A 24 0.68 -2.77 0.45
N ARG A 25 -0.42 -3.54 0.52
CA ARG A 25 -1.21 -3.69 1.74
C ARG A 25 -0.45 -4.42 2.85
N GLU A 26 0.25 -5.50 2.53
CA GLU A 26 1.04 -6.25 3.50
C GLU A 26 2.15 -5.39 4.11
N GLU A 27 2.88 -4.67 3.28
CA GLU A 27 3.94 -3.75 3.73
C GLU A 27 3.35 -2.62 4.60
N LEU A 28 2.21 -2.05 4.21
CA LEU A 28 1.53 -1.00 4.97
C LEU A 28 1.12 -1.49 6.37
N MET A 29 0.57 -2.70 6.49
CA MET A 29 0.24 -3.29 7.79
C MET A 29 1.47 -3.46 8.68
N GLY A 30 2.60 -3.90 8.10
CA GLY A 30 3.87 -4.01 8.82
C GLY A 30 4.37 -2.66 9.35
N ILE A 31 4.27 -1.61 8.53
CA ILE A 31 4.63 -0.24 8.92
C ILE A 31 3.75 0.28 10.05
N VAL A 32 2.43 0.13 9.94
CA VAL A 32 1.49 0.53 11.00
C VAL A 32 1.82 -0.17 12.31
N SER A 33 2.03 -1.49 12.27
CA SER A 33 2.40 -2.26 13.47
C SER A 33 3.69 -1.77 14.12
N ARG A 34 4.70 -1.36 13.33
CA ARG A 34 5.94 -0.79 13.86
C ARG A 34 5.74 0.58 14.48
N LEU A 35 5.02 1.47 13.81
CA LEU A 35 4.69 2.79 14.34
C LEU A 35 3.92 2.68 15.67
N GLU A 36 2.95 1.78 15.74
CA GLU A 36 2.16 1.52 16.96
C GLU A 36 2.99 0.94 18.12
N SER A 37 4.09 0.23 17.83
CA SER A 37 4.98 -0.30 18.87
C SER A 37 5.74 0.77 19.64
N GLY A 38 5.90 1.97 19.06
CA GLY A 38 6.63 3.09 19.65
C GLY A 38 8.12 2.83 19.91
N ALA A 39 8.69 1.75 19.37
CA ALA A 39 10.08 1.36 19.58
C ALA A 39 11.08 2.09 18.66
N SER A 40 10.59 2.91 17.72
CA SER A 40 11.39 3.59 16.70
C SER A 40 11.85 4.99 17.12
N SER A 41 12.98 5.43 16.58
CA SER A 41 13.41 6.82 16.69
C SER A 41 12.46 7.77 15.95
N LEU A 42 12.53 9.09 16.21
CA LEU A 42 11.72 10.07 15.49
C LEU A 42 11.99 10.05 13.98
N GLU A 43 13.26 10.03 13.58
CA GLU A 43 13.66 10.01 12.17
C GLU A 43 13.15 8.75 11.46
N GLU A 44 13.27 7.59 12.11
CA GLU A 44 12.73 6.34 11.59
C GLU A 44 11.20 6.37 11.52
N SER A 45 10.52 6.94 12.52
CA SER A 45 9.07 7.08 12.55
C SER A 45 8.56 7.95 11.40
N LEU A 46 9.27 9.04 11.07
CA LEU A 46 8.95 9.88 9.91
C LEU A 46 9.13 9.13 8.60
N ARG A 47 10.26 8.41 8.44
CA ARG A 47 10.51 7.58 7.25
C ARG A 47 9.43 6.50 7.06
N LEU A 48 9.03 5.84 8.15
CA LEU A 48 7.97 4.84 8.14
C LEU A 48 6.62 5.46 7.77
N TRP A 49 6.30 6.64 8.31
CA TRP A 49 5.07 7.36 7.99
C TRP A 49 5.02 7.75 6.50
N GLU A 50 6.07 8.38 5.96
CA GLU A 50 6.14 8.77 4.54
C GLU A 50 5.98 7.57 3.60
N ARG A 51 6.60 6.43 3.96
CA ARG A 51 6.41 5.18 3.22
C ARG A 51 4.98 4.67 3.33
N GLY A 52 4.38 4.71 4.52
CA GLY A 52 2.99 4.35 4.76
C GLY A 52 2.03 5.15 3.88
N GLU A 53 2.22 6.47 3.79
CA GLU A 53 1.42 7.34 2.91
C GLU A 53 1.53 6.94 1.43
N ALA A 54 2.76 6.69 0.95
CA ALA A 54 2.97 6.25 -0.42
C ALA A 54 2.30 4.89 -0.73
N LEU A 55 2.33 3.95 0.22
CA LEU A 55 1.65 2.65 0.09
C LEU A 55 0.13 2.78 0.13
N ALA A 56 -0.41 3.65 0.98
CA ALA A 56 -1.84 3.93 1.05
C ALA A 56 -2.34 4.51 -0.27
N GLN A 57 -1.63 5.49 -0.83
CA GLN A 57 -1.94 6.06 -2.14
C GLN A 57 -1.88 5.00 -3.25
N ARG A 58 -0.90 4.09 -3.22
CA ARG A 58 -0.82 2.98 -4.17
C ARG A 58 -2.02 2.03 -4.06
N CYS A 59 -2.46 1.73 -2.84
CA CYS A 59 -3.64 0.90 -2.61
C CYS A 59 -4.90 1.56 -3.16
N GLU A 60 -5.07 2.86 -2.93
CA GLU A 60 -6.21 3.64 -3.45
C GLU A 60 -6.27 3.59 -4.97
N GLN A 61 -5.15 3.84 -5.67
CA GLN A 61 -5.07 3.75 -7.13
C GLN A 61 -5.52 2.39 -7.69
N TRP A 62 -5.18 1.30 -7.01
CA TRP A 62 -5.63 -0.04 -7.40
C TRP A 62 -7.14 -0.21 -7.24
N LEU A 63 -7.71 0.29 -6.14
CA LEU A 63 -9.14 0.19 -5.83
C LEU A 63 -9.97 1.06 -6.78
N ASP A 64 -9.51 2.26 -7.10
CA ASP A 64 -10.15 3.15 -8.05
C ASP A 64 -10.16 2.55 -9.45
N GLY A 65 -9.03 2.05 -9.93
CA GLY A 65 -8.97 1.35 -11.22
C GLY A 65 -9.87 0.11 -11.27
N ALA A 66 -10.02 -0.62 -10.16
CA ALA A 66 -10.96 -1.72 -10.07
C ALA A 66 -12.42 -1.25 -10.13
N ARG A 67 -12.75 -0.14 -9.45
CA ARG A 67 -14.08 0.48 -9.46
C ARG A 67 -14.47 0.90 -10.87
N GLU A 68 -13.60 1.62 -11.57
CA GLU A 68 -13.85 2.09 -12.94
C GLU A 68 -14.13 0.94 -13.90
N ARG A 69 -13.35 -0.15 -13.80
CA ARG A 69 -13.55 -1.35 -14.63
C ARG A 69 -14.90 -2.00 -14.37
N LEU A 70 -15.35 -2.05 -13.11
CA LEU A 70 -16.66 -2.58 -12.75
C LEU A 70 -17.78 -1.71 -13.31
N ASP A 71 -17.68 -0.39 -13.18
CA ASP A 71 -18.73 0.51 -13.63
C ASP A 71 -18.83 0.54 -15.16
N ALA A 72 -17.70 0.49 -15.88
CA ALA A 72 -17.69 0.32 -17.32
C ALA A 72 -18.33 -1.03 -17.75
N ALA A 73 -18.11 -2.11 -17.01
CA ALA A 73 -18.74 -3.40 -17.29
C ALA A 73 -20.26 -3.38 -17.07
N LYS A 74 -20.74 -2.66 -16.05
CA LYS A 74 -22.18 -2.45 -15.80
C LYS A 74 -22.83 -1.63 -16.91
N ALA A 75 -22.20 -0.54 -17.33
CA ALA A 75 -22.71 0.31 -18.42
C ALA A 75 -22.90 -0.48 -19.71
N ARG A 76 -21.87 -1.22 -20.15
CA ARG A 76 -21.95 -2.08 -21.33
C ARG A 76 -23.07 -3.12 -21.26
N ARG A 77 -23.32 -3.69 -20.08
CA ARG A 77 -24.43 -4.63 -19.86
C ARG A 77 -25.80 -3.96 -19.95
N ALA A 78 -25.91 -2.71 -19.48
CA ALA A 78 -27.16 -1.96 -19.55
C ALA A 78 -27.50 -1.56 -20.99
N ASP A 79 -26.50 -1.19 -21.79
CA ASP A 79 -26.68 -0.88 -23.21
C ASP A 79 -27.12 -2.11 -24.00
N ALA A 80 -26.45 -3.26 -23.80
CA ALA A 80 -26.80 -4.52 -24.46
C ALA A 80 -28.19 -5.08 -24.10
N ALA A 81 -28.81 -4.62 -23.01
CA ALA A 81 -30.16 -5.02 -22.61
C ALA A 81 -31.26 -4.08 -23.17
N ARG A 82 -30.86 -2.96 -23.77
CA ARG A 82 -31.76 -1.97 -24.38
C ARG A 82 -31.91 -2.16 -25.90
N ASP A 83 -30.97 -2.88 -26.50
CA ASP A 83 -31.01 -3.35 -27.90
C ASP A 83 -31.77 -4.68 -28.01
#